data_AF-A0A357MLW8-F1
#
_entry.id   AF-A0A357MLW8-F1
#
_cell.length_a   1.000
_cell.length_b   1.000
_cell.length_c   1.000
_cell.angle_alpha   90.00
_cell.angle_beta   90.00
_cell.angle_gamma   90.00
#
_symmetry.space_group_name_H-M   'P 1'
#
loop_
_entity.id
_entity.type
_entity.pdbx_description
1 polymer ?
#
loop_
_entity_poly.entity_id
_entity_poly.type
_entity_poly.pdbx_seq_one_letter_code
_entity_poly.pdbx_strand_id
1 'polypeptide(L)'
;MRSSRAGLAAGLVLALACLAGPVLAQGWQMRSYDDGSFFVATMQLPGGALSLTCGERSPRGLSALETGNMEPTVTPRDALRLRLDLDALPLPGGFRQSRDDLIVEAGGQGFRLPPLNADELTWSWSVDLGAADPLFAAIPAAPEMVLHGEAGRLALPTAGFAEAHGQLRRHCAQMFATVGQPWATAAPATPSAPVTPRAEAEAALARGCNGPADAGPAAFLAGEIDGDGQPDIVLDWREITCRSGHPRPFCGASMCQASVFLSSRPGTPREPLELLALGVRLQPLSNGNMAVAVGGSLSMCQPQGTACEFLYYWTGSELAELR
;
A
#
# COMPACT_ATOMS: atom_id res chain seq x y z
N MET A 1 20.07 67.10 -55.47
CA MET A 1 19.25 66.20 -56.30
C MET A 1 19.14 64.88 -55.55
N ARG A 2 18.07 64.67 -54.76
CA ARG A 2 16.94 63.77 -55.08
C ARG A 2 17.39 62.43 -55.70
N SER A 3 17.37 61.36 -54.91
CA SER A 3 16.58 60.15 -55.23
C SER A 3 16.70 59.12 -54.11
N SER A 4 15.53 58.78 -53.55
CA SER A 4 15.24 57.78 -52.53
C SER A 4 15.15 56.36 -53.12
N ARG A 5 15.57 55.34 -52.37
CA ARG A 5 15.00 53.96 -52.32
C ARG A 5 15.39 53.37 -50.94
N ALA A 6 14.53 53.26 -49.92
CA ALA A 6 13.36 52.38 -49.78
C ALA A 6 13.66 50.91 -50.14
N GLY A 7 13.98 50.11 -49.13
CA GLY A 7 14.09 48.65 -49.20
C GLY A 7 13.62 48.05 -47.88
N LEU A 8 12.41 47.49 -47.89
CA LEU A 8 11.81 46.73 -46.80
C LEU A 8 12.70 45.54 -46.41
N ALA A 9 13.04 45.41 -45.13
CA ALA A 9 13.49 44.14 -44.54
C ALA A 9 12.32 43.56 -43.74
N ALA A 10 11.51 42.75 -44.42
CA ALA A 10 10.40 42.02 -43.84
C ALA A 10 10.90 40.71 -43.20
N GLY A 11 10.62 40.59 -41.89
CA GLY A 11 10.26 39.40 -41.14
C GLY A 11 10.75 38.02 -41.59
N LEU A 12 11.59 37.40 -40.76
CA LEU A 12 11.54 35.97 -40.51
C LEU A 12 11.89 35.69 -39.03
N VAL A 13 10.98 36.02 -38.11
CA VAL A 13 11.00 35.45 -36.76
C VAL A 13 10.44 34.04 -36.90
N LEU A 14 11.33 33.08 -37.12
CA LEU A 14 11.01 31.65 -37.08
C LEU A 14 10.70 31.30 -35.63
N ALA A 15 9.42 31.45 -35.23
CA ALA A 15 8.92 30.96 -33.97
C ALA A 15 9.00 29.43 -33.98
N LEU A 16 10.10 28.88 -33.44
CA LEU A 16 10.16 27.53 -32.93
C LEU A 16 9.17 27.45 -31.76
N ALA A 17 7.89 27.31 -32.11
CA ALA A 17 6.91 26.73 -31.22
C ALA A 17 7.32 25.28 -31.04
N CYS A 18 8.22 25.03 -30.09
CA CYS A 18 8.35 23.74 -29.45
C CYS A 18 6.95 23.40 -28.95
N LEU A 19 6.22 22.63 -29.76
CA LEU A 19 5.05 21.89 -29.36
C LEU A 19 5.51 20.94 -28.26
N ALA A 20 5.62 21.47 -27.05
CA ALA A 20 5.46 20.71 -25.83
C ALA A 20 4.01 20.22 -25.84
N GLY A 21 3.74 19.25 -26.72
CA GLY A 21 2.55 18.44 -26.59
C GLY A 21 2.58 17.89 -25.18
N PRO A 22 1.43 17.88 -24.46
CA PRO A 22 1.39 17.25 -23.16
C PRO A 22 1.94 15.84 -23.37
N VAL A 23 3.07 15.53 -22.71
CA VAL A 23 3.46 14.16 -22.49
C VAL A 23 2.30 13.60 -21.69
N LEU A 24 1.33 12.98 -22.38
CA LEU A 24 0.22 12.30 -21.75
C LEU A 24 0.89 11.25 -20.88
N ALA A 25 0.92 11.51 -19.57
CA ALA A 25 1.41 10.58 -18.59
C ALA A 25 0.75 9.24 -18.88
N GLN A 26 1.55 8.25 -19.26
CA GLN A 26 1.03 6.93 -19.60
C GLN A 26 0.50 6.32 -18.30
N GLY A 27 -0.81 6.44 -18.12
CA GLY A 27 -1.52 5.95 -16.95
C GLY A 27 -2.07 4.54 -17.16
N TRP A 28 -2.91 4.13 -16.22
CA TRP A 28 -3.70 2.91 -16.33
C TRP A 28 -4.58 2.93 -17.58
N GLN A 29 -4.58 1.81 -18.30
CA GLN A 29 -5.40 1.64 -19.50
C GLN A 29 -6.15 0.32 -19.45
N MET A 30 -7.40 0.33 -19.90
CA MET A 30 -8.22 -0.87 -20.05
C MET A 30 -8.12 -1.42 -21.47
N ARG A 31 -8.06 -2.73 -21.61
CA ARG A 31 -8.20 -3.49 -22.85
C ARG A 31 -9.17 -4.63 -22.64
N SER A 32 -9.88 -5.01 -23.69
CA SER A 32 -10.79 -6.16 -23.68
C SER A 32 -10.60 -7.00 -24.93
N TYR A 33 -10.82 -8.29 -24.80
CA TYR A 33 -10.73 -9.27 -25.86
C TYR A 33 -11.82 -10.33 -25.69
N ASP A 34 -12.40 -10.79 -26.79
CA ASP A 34 -13.41 -11.86 -26.83
C ASP A 34 -13.15 -12.70 -28.09
N ASP A 35 -12.67 -13.94 -27.91
CA ASP A 35 -12.39 -14.85 -29.03
C ASP A 35 -13.62 -15.66 -29.47
N GLY A 36 -14.74 -15.48 -28.80
CA GLY A 36 -15.99 -16.20 -29.00
C GLY A 36 -16.19 -17.43 -28.10
N SER A 37 -15.16 -17.93 -27.42
CA SER A 37 -15.31 -18.94 -26.36
C SER A 37 -15.14 -18.36 -24.96
N PHE A 38 -14.29 -17.35 -24.79
CA PHE A 38 -14.08 -16.58 -23.57
C PHE A 38 -13.91 -15.09 -23.87
N PHE A 39 -14.34 -14.25 -22.95
CA PHE A 39 -13.94 -12.86 -22.90
C PHE A 39 -12.97 -12.63 -21.75
N VAL A 40 -12.10 -11.64 -21.91
CA VAL A 40 -11.21 -11.12 -20.87
C VAL A 40 -11.15 -9.61 -20.99
N ALA A 41 -11.18 -8.93 -19.85
CA ALA A 41 -10.90 -7.51 -19.76
C ALA A 41 -9.87 -7.26 -18.68
N THR A 42 -8.86 -6.48 -19.03
CA THR A 42 -7.72 -6.18 -18.17
C THR A 42 -7.49 -4.69 -18.16
N MET A 43 -7.31 -4.10 -16.98
CA MET A 43 -6.64 -2.81 -16.83
C MET A 43 -5.24 -3.03 -16.28
N GLN A 44 -4.28 -2.30 -16.82
CA GLN A 44 -2.88 -2.46 -16.41
C GLN A 44 -2.12 -1.14 -16.55
N LEU A 45 -1.03 -1.05 -15.81
CA LEU A 45 -0.01 -0.03 -16.01
C LEU A 45 0.83 -0.31 -17.26
N PRO A 46 1.41 0.74 -17.88
CA PRO A 46 2.51 0.56 -18.81
C PRO A 46 3.63 -0.25 -18.14
N GLY A 47 4.13 -1.28 -18.83
CA GLY A 47 5.12 -2.21 -18.28
C GLY A 47 4.53 -3.42 -17.55
N GLY A 48 3.22 -3.47 -17.28
CA GLY A 48 2.53 -4.70 -16.86
C GLY A 48 2.82 -5.18 -15.43
N ALA A 49 3.56 -4.42 -14.62
CA ALA A 49 3.93 -4.82 -13.26
C ALA A 49 2.72 -5.18 -12.36
N LEU A 50 1.60 -4.46 -12.54
CA LEU A 50 0.35 -4.74 -11.84
C LEU A 50 -0.84 -4.61 -12.82
N SER A 51 -1.79 -5.53 -12.71
CA SER A 51 -3.03 -5.50 -13.47
C SER A 51 -4.24 -5.96 -12.66
N LEU A 52 -5.43 -5.49 -13.04
CA LEU A 52 -6.71 -6.03 -12.59
C LEU A 52 -7.42 -6.65 -13.79
N THR A 53 -7.88 -7.88 -13.66
CA THR A 53 -8.51 -8.63 -14.75
C THR A 53 -9.85 -9.22 -14.32
N CYS A 54 -10.80 -9.28 -15.25
CA CYS A 54 -11.96 -10.17 -15.16
C CYS A 54 -12.04 -10.99 -16.45
N GLY A 55 -12.61 -12.19 -16.36
CA GLY A 55 -12.85 -13.01 -17.54
C GLY A 55 -13.77 -14.18 -17.24
N GLU A 56 -14.51 -14.60 -18.26
CA GLU A 56 -15.48 -15.70 -18.20
C GLU A 56 -15.82 -16.14 -19.63
N ARG A 57 -16.68 -17.15 -19.78
CA ARG A 57 -17.26 -17.58 -21.06
C ARG A 57 -17.79 -16.42 -21.89
N SER A 58 -17.53 -16.49 -23.19
CA SER A 58 -18.07 -15.54 -24.15
C SER A 58 -19.57 -15.76 -24.34
N PRO A 59 -20.37 -14.69 -24.47
CA PRO A 59 -21.76 -14.77 -24.91
C PRO A 59 -21.96 -15.44 -26.27
N ARG A 60 -20.91 -15.52 -27.10
CA ARG A 60 -20.96 -16.14 -28.43
C ARG A 60 -21.03 -17.67 -28.37
N GLY A 61 -20.68 -18.27 -27.22
CA GLY A 61 -20.91 -19.68 -26.94
C GLY A 61 -20.10 -20.67 -27.77
N LEU A 62 -18.99 -20.24 -28.41
CA LEU A 62 -18.09 -21.17 -29.07
C LEU A 62 -17.33 -22.01 -28.04
N SER A 63 -16.95 -23.22 -28.40
CA SER A 63 -16.13 -24.06 -27.53
C SER A 63 -14.67 -23.61 -27.53
N ALA A 64 -13.96 -23.92 -26.45
CA ALA A 64 -12.50 -23.71 -26.35
C ALA A 64 -11.72 -24.42 -27.47
N LEU A 65 -12.21 -25.59 -27.91
CA LEU A 65 -11.58 -26.36 -28.98
C LEU A 65 -11.71 -25.66 -30.34
N GLU A 66 -12.83 -24.98 -30.60
CA GLU A 66 -13.05 -24.25 -31.84
C GLU A 66 -12.18 -22.98 -31.93
N THR A 67 -12.00 -22.26 -30.82
CA THR A 67 -11.16 -21.04 -30.81
C THR A 67 -9.68 -21.33 -30.52
N GLY A 68 -9.37 -22.54 -30.05
CA GLY A 68 -8.02 -22.93 -29.61
C GLY A 68 -7.62 -22.38 -28.24
N ASN A 69 -8.52 -21.73 -27.51
CA ASN A 69 -8.24 -21.12 -26.20
C ASN A 69 -8.42 -22.13 -25.07
N MET A 70 -7.35 -22.88 -24.80
CA MET A 70 -7.33 -23.94 -23.80
C MET A 70 -6.95 -23.45 -22.40
N GLU A 71 -6.50 -22.19 -22.27
CA GLU A 71 -5.96 -21.61 -21.04
C GLU A 71 -6.61 -20.25 -20.75
N PRO A 72 -7.94 -20.22 -20.56
CA PRO A 72 -8.67 -18.99 -20.35
C PRO A 72 -8.35 -18.36 -19.00
N THR A 73 -8.34 -17.03 -18.93
CA THR A 73 -8.47 -16.34 -17.64
C THR A 73 -9.93 -16.33 -17.23
N VAL A 74 -10.27 -17.13 -16.21
CA VAL A 74 -11.60 -17.12 -15.58
C VAL A 74 -11.48 -16.58 -14.16
N THR A 75 -12.35 -15.64 -13.82
CA THR A 75 -12.43 -15.01 -12.50
C THR A 75 -13.79 -15.30 -11.87
N PRO A 76 -13.89 -15.39 -10.54
CA PRO A 76 -15.18 -15.46 -9.87
C PRO A 76 -16.09 -14.29 -10.29
N ARG A 77 -17.40 -14.53 -10.31
CA ARG A 77 -18.39 -13.46 -10.39
C ARG A 77 -18.13 -12.44 -9.26
N ASP A 78 -18.37 -11.16 -9.53
CA ASP A 78 -18.23 -10.07 -8.56
C ASP A 78 -16.80 -9.77 -8.11
N ALA A 79 -15.79 -10.38 -8.76
CA ALA A 79 -14.40 -10.22 -8.40
C ALA A 79 -13.56 -9.65 -9.56
N LEU A 80 -12.47 -9.00 -9.19
CA LEU A 80 -11.36 -8.64 -10.06
C LEU A 80 -10.12 -9.39 -9.57
N ARG A 81 -9.44 -10.08 -10.48
CA ARG A 81 -8.15 -10.70 -10.20
C ARG A 81 -7.08 -9.63 -10.24
N LEU A 82 -6.47 -9.35 -9.09
CA LEU A 82 -5.23 -8.60 -9.01
C LEU A 82 -4.09 -9.54 -9.39
N ARG A 83 -3.27 -9.14 -10.38
CA ARG A 83 -2.04 -9.83 -10.77
C ARG A 83 -0.86 -8.88 -10.60
N LEU A 84 0.17 -9.35 -9.90
CA LEU A 84 1.46 -8.70 -9.72
C LEU A 84 2.50 -9.57 -10.42
N ASP A 85 3.30 -8.99 -11.31
CA ASP A 85 4.38 -9.72 -11.98
C ASP A 85 5.34 -10.35 -10.95
N LEU A 86 5.80 -11.59 -11.17
CA LEU A 86 6.63 -12.32 -10.20
C LEU A 86 7.94 -11.57 -9.86
N ASP A 87 8.47 -10.79 -10.81
CA ASP A 87 9.72 -10.05 -10.67
C ASP A 87 9.51 -8.61 -10.18
N ALA A 88 8.25 -8.14 -10.07
CA ALA A 88 7.94 -6.79 -9.65
C ALA A 88 8.31 -6.51 -8.18
N LEU A 89 8.24 -7.53 -7.30
CA LEU A 89 8.65 -7.43 -5.91
C LEU A 89 9.38 -8.71 -5.47
N PRO A 90 10.63 -8.62 -4.99
CA PRO A 90 11.39 -9.78 -4.57
C PRO A 90 10.69 -10.53 -3.43
N LEU A 91 10.95 -11.82 -3.35
CA LEU A 91 10.55 -12.65 -2.21
C LEU A 91 11.71 -12.83 -1.23
N PRO A 92 11.42 -12.84 0.09
CA PRO A 92 12.37 -13.33 1.08
C PRO A 92 12.47 -14.87 1.02
N GLY A 93 13.66 -15.39 0.73
CA GLY A 93 13.97 -16.81 0.96
C GLY A 93 13.62 -17.80 -0.16
N GLY A 94 13.79 -17.42 -1.43
CA GLY A 94 13.59 -18.32 -2.58
C GLY A 94 12.14 -18.42 -3.06
N PHE A 95 11.87 -19.31 -4.01
CA PHE A 95 10.54 -19.46 -4.60
C PHE A 95 9.54 -20.04 -3.59
N ARG A 96 8.39 -19.38 -3.41
CA ARG A 96 7.26 -19.84 -2.59
C ARG A 96 6.05 -20.05 -3.49
N GLN A 97 5.11 -20.92 -3.09
CA GLN A 97 3.85 -21.07 -3.82
C GLN A 97 2.82 -19.98 -3.48
N SER A 98 2.99 -19.33 -2.33
CA SER A 98 2.13 -18.23 -1.89
C SER A 98 2.95 -17.15 -1.19
N ARG A 99 2.39 -15.94 -1.15
CA ARG A 99 2.91 -14.82 -0.37
C ARG A 99 1.77 -14.06 0.30
N ASP A 100 1.97 -13.67 1.55
CA ASP A 100 0.99 -13.01 2.42
C ASP A 100 1.57 -11.76 3.09
N ASP A 101 2.72 -11.31 2.59
CA ASP A 101 3.50 -10.17 3.10
C ASP A 101 3.06 -8.81 2.54
N LEU A 102 2.15 -8.80 1.56
CA LEU A 102 1.85 -7.61 0.78
C LEU A 102 0.84 -6.67 1.46
N ILE A 103 1.24 -5.41 1.57
CA ILE A 103 0.39 -4.28 1.96
C ILE A 103 0.41 -3.24 0.84
N VAL A 104 -0.75 -2.77 0.42
CA VAL A 104 -0.87 -1.63 -0.50
C VAL A 104 -1.14 -0.37 0.29
N GLU A 105 -0.26 0.61 0.19
CA GLU A 105 -0.47 1.97 0.67
C GLU A 105 -1.12 2.80 -0.44
N ALA A 106 -2.32 3.30 -0.18
CA ALA A 106 -3.13 4.06 -1.11
C ALA A 106 -3.95 5.12 -0.36
N GLY A 107 -3.92 6.37 -0.82
CA GLY A 107 -4.69 7.45 -0.19
C GLY A 107 -4.31 7.72 1.28
N GLY A 108 -3.07 7.46 1.66
CA GLY A 108 -2.59 7.57 3.05
C GLY A 108 -2.97 6.39 3.95
N GLN A 109 -3.64 5.36 3.42
CA GLN A 109 -4.09 4.20 4.19
C GLN A 109 -3.40 2.92 3.69
N GLY A 110 -3.09 2.01 4.61
CA GLY A 110 -2.61 0.65 4.30
C GLY A 110 -3.75 -0.35 4.12
N PHE A 111 -3.61 -1.24 3.15
CA PHE A 111 -4.53 -2.34 2.89
C PHE A 111 -3.74 -3.65 2.79
N ARG A 112 -3.95 -4.58 3.72
CA ARG A 112 -3.34 -5.90 3.63
C ARG A 112 -4.08 -6.72 2.58
N LEU A 113 -3.35 -7.21 1.59
CA LEU A 113 -3.91 -8.13 0.61
C LEU A 113 -4.14 -9.50 1.25
N PRO A 114 -5.20 -10.23 0.87
CA PRO A 114 -5.29 -11.66 1.15
C PRO A 114 -4.08 -12.38 0.50
N PRO A 115 -3.71 -13.59 0.95
CA PRO A 115 -2.58 -14.30 0.37
C PRO A 115 -2.68 -14.44 -1.15
N LEU A 116 -1.60 -14.08 -1.85
CA LEU A 116 -1.48 -14.25 -3.29
C LEU A 116 -0.86 -15.62 -3.56
N ASN A 117 -1.31 -16.27 -4.63
CA ASN A 117 -0.76 -17.54 -5.10
C ASN A 117 0.07 -17.30 -6.36
N ALA A 118 1.15 -18.07 -6.51
CA ALA A 118 1.91 -18.09 -7.75
C ALA A 118 1.06 -18.74 -8.86
N ASP A 119 0.91 -18.03 -9.97
CA ASP A 119 0.35 -18.51 -11.23
C ASP A 119 1.53 -18.71 -12.19
N GLU A 120 2.02 -19.95 -12.26
CA GLU A 120 3.16 -20.33 -13.09
C GLU A 120 2.89 -20.13 -14.59
N LEU A 121 1.63 -20.23 -15.01
CA LEU A 121 1.26 -20.07 -16.41
C LEU A 121 1.42 -18.61 -16.87
N THR A 122 1.04 -17.66 -16.01
CA THR A 122 1.17 -16.23 -16.32
C THR A 122 2.41 -15.58 -15.72
N TRP A 123 3.25 -16.37 -15.03
CA TRP A 123 4.41 -15.91 -14.29
C TRP A 123 4.07 -14.72 -13.36
N SER A 124 2.96 -14.83 -12.62
CA SER A 124 2.46 -13.76 -11.76
C SER A 124 2.02 -14.24 -10.38
N TRP A 125 2.03 -13.34 -9.38
CA TRP A 125 1.27 -13.50 -8.15
C TRP A 125 -0.16 -13.05 -8.37
N SER A 126 -1.15 -13.81 -7.89
CA SER A 126 -2.55 -13.42 -8.05
C SER A 126 -3.44 -13.65 -6.84
N VAL A 127 -4.43 -12.79 -6.70
CA VAL A 127 -5.52 -12.88 -5.72
C VAL A 127 -6.79 -12.28 -6.32
N ASP A 128 -7.93 -12.89 -6.01
CA ASP A 128 -9.24 -12.35 -6.40
C ASP A 128 -9.77 -11.45 -5.29
N LEU A 129 -10.01 -10.17 -5.63
CA LEU A 129 -10.59 -9.17 -4.73
C LEU A 129 -12.01 -8.84 -5.19
N GLY A 130 -12.87 -8.40 -4.28
CA GLY A 130 -14.23 -7.98 -4.65
C GLY A 130 -14.17 -6.78 -5.62
N ALA A 131 -15.04 -6.72 -6.62
CA ALA A 131 -15.03 -5.61 -7.58
C ALA A 131 -15.35 -4.22 -6.94
N ALA A 132 -15.83 -4.22 -5.69
CA ALA A 132 -16.04 -3.03 -4.87
C ALA A 132 -15.11 -2.99 -3.64
N ASP A 133 -13.95 -3.66 -3.70
CA ASP A 133 -12.97 -3.68 -2.62
C ASP A 133 -12.57 -2.24 -2.22
N PRO A 134 -12.50 -1.91 -0.92
CA PRO A 134 -12.18 -0.57 -0.45
C PRO A 134 -10.82 -0.07 -0.94
N LEU A 135 -9.85 -0.96 -1.20
CA LEU A 135 -8.56 -0.59 -1.79
C LEU A 135 -8.74 0.18 -3.11
N PHE A 136 -9.65 -0.25 -3.97
CA PHE A 136 -9.83 0.37 -5.29
C PHE A 136 -10.37 1.80 -5.20
N ALA A 137 -11.11 2.13 -4.14
CA ALA A 137 -11.56 3.49 -3.89
C ALA A 137 -10.43 4.38 -3.34
N ALA A 138 -9.46 3.81 -2.63
CA ALA A 138 -8.33 4.53 -2.04
C ALA A 138 -7.22 4.86 -3.03
N ILE A 139 -6.96 4.00 -4.03
CA ILE A 139 -5.89 4.19 -5.02
C ILE A 139 -5.90 5.58 -5.69
N PRO A 140 -7.02 6.11 -6.23
CA PRO A 140 -7.01 7.40 -6.91
C PRO A 140 -6.86 8.61 -5.98
N ALA A 141 -6.83 8.44 -4.65
CA ALA A 141 -6.72 9.54 -3.69
C ALA A 141 -5.29 10.09 -3.54
N ALA A 142 -4.29 9.41 -4.10
CA ALA A 142 -2.89 9.82 -4.09
C ALA A 142 -2.30 9.71 -5.50
N PRO A 143 -1.23 10.47 -5.86
CA PRO A 143 -0.60 10.38 -7.19
C PRO A 143 0.13 9.05 -7.43
N GLU A 144 0.52 8.38 -6.34
CA GLU A 144 1.18 7.07 -6.35
C GLU A 144 0.51 6.18 -5.30
N MET A 145 0.54 4.87 -5.56
CA MET A 145 0.31 3.84 -4.56
C MET A 145 1.60 3.05 -4.37
N VAL A 146 1.83 2.54 -3.17
CA VAL A 146 3.05 1.80 -2.86
C VAL A 146 2.69 0.39 -2.42
N LEU A 147 3.21 -0.62 -3.11
CA LEU A 147 3.19 -1.99 -2.62
C LEU A 147 4.40 -2.21 -1.72
N HIS A 148 4.14 -2.60 -0.49
CA HIS A 148 5.12 -3.01 0.49
C HIS A 148 5.12 -4.52 0.59
N GLY A 149 6.28 -5.15 0.46
CA GLY A 149 6.50 -6.55 0.75
C GLY A 149 7.73 -6.74 1.63
N GLU A 150 7.96 -7.96 2.09
CA GLU A 150 9.00 -8.26 3.07
C GLU A 150 10.42 -7.89 2.58
N ALA A 151 10.67 -8.04 1.27
CA ALA A 151 11.99 -7.84 0.67
C ALA A 151 12.11 -6.54 -0.15
N GLY A 152 11.10 -5.67 -0.16
CA GLY A 152 11.18 -4.43 -0.91
C GLY A 152 9.85 -3.66 -1.03
N ARG A 153 9.92 -2.55 -1.75
CA ARG A 153 8.75 -1.71 -2.04
C ARG A 153 8.70 -1.31 -3.51
N LEU A 154 7.49 -1.16 -4.03
CA LEU A 154 7.24 -0.78 -5.42
C LEU A 154 6.23 0.36 -5.46
N ALA A 155 6.67 1.55 -5.85
CA ALA A 155 5.80 2.70 -6.10
C ALA A 155 5.23 2.61 -7.52
N LEU A 156 3.92 2.77 -7.66
CA LEU A 156 3.20 2.69 -8.92
C LEU A 156 2.33 3.95 -9.11
N PRO A 157 2.33 4.56 -10.31
CA PRO A 157 1.51 5.72 -10.57
C PRO A 157 0.02 5.34 -10.57
N THR A 158 -0.83 6.26 -10.13
CA THR A 158 -2.30 6.06 -10.09
C THR A 158 -3.03 6.82 -11.20
N ALA A 159 -2.29 7.58 -12.02
CA ALA A 159 -2.84 8.33 -13.14
C ALA A 159 -3.70 7.43 -14.03
N GLY A 160 -4.95 7.84 -14.30
CA GLY A 160 -5.91 7.07 -15.10
C GLY A 160 -6.58 5.88 -14.39
N PHE A 161 -6.20 5.56 -13.14
CA PHE A 161 -6.73 4.39 -12.44
C PHE A 161 -8.26 4.44 -12.28
N ALA A 162 -8.80 5.55 -11.77
CA ALA A 162 -10.24 5.69 -11.53
C ALA A 162 -11.08 5.50 -12.81
N GLU A 163 -10.63 6.08 -13.92
CA GLU A 163 -11.30 5.94 -15.21
C GLU A 163 -11.23 4.50 -15.72
N ALA A 164 -10.03 3.92 -15.78
CA ALA A 164 -9.80 2.56 -16.26
C ALA A 164 -10.54 1.52 -15.40
N HIS A 165 -10.55 1.69 -14.08
CA HIS A 165 -11.28 0.83 -13.14
C HIS A 165 -12.80 0.94 -13.34
N GLY A 166 -13.32 2.16 -13.53
CA GLY A 166 -14.73 2.38 -13.86
C GLY A 166 -15.13 1.73 -15.20
N GLN A 167 -14.27 1.83 -16.23
CA GLN A 167 -14.48 1.17 -17.52
C GLN A 167 -14.45 -0.35 -17.38
N LEU A 168 -13.45 -0.90 -16.69
CA LEU A 168 -13.30 -2.33 -16.43
C LEU A 168 -14.55 -2.88 -15.73
N ARG A 169 -14.96 -2.29 -14.60
CA ARG A 169 -16.14 -2.73 -13.84
C ARG A 169 -17.41 -2.73 -14.67
N ARG A 170 -17.66 -1.67 -15.46
CA ARG A 170 -18.84 -1.60 -16.34
C ARG A 170 -18.82 -2.70 -17.40
N HIS A 171 -17.67 -2.89 -18.06
CA HIS A 171 -17.52 -3.93 -19.08
C HIS A 171 -17.73 -5.32 -18.49
N CYS A 172 -17.05 -5.65 -17.39
CA CYS A 172 -17.19 -6.93 -16.72
C CYS A 172 -18.63 -7.19 -16.29
N ALA A 173 -19.27 -6.24 -15.60
CA ALA A 173 -20.66 -6.38 -15.16
C ALA A 173 -21.62 -6.64 -16.34
N GLN A 174 -21.41 -5.95 -17.47
CA GLN A 174 -22.21 -6.15 -18.69
C GLN A 174 -21.99 -7.55 -19.29
N MET A 175 -20.75 -8.00 -19.42
CA MET A 175 -20.44 -9.31 -20.01
C MET A 175 -20.94 -10.46 -19.13
N PHE A 176 -20.71 -10.38 -17.82
CA PHE A 176 -21.24 -11.33 -16.83
C PHE A 176 -22.77 -11.38 -16.84
N ALA A 177 -23.46 -10.24 -16.95
CA ALA A 177 -24.92 -10.21 -17.10
C ALA A 177 -25.39 -10.91 -18.39
N THR A 178 -24.65 -10.74 -19.49
CA THR A 178 -25.00 -11.34 -20.79
C THR A 178 -24.92 -12.87 -20.76
N VAL A 179 -24.02 -13.45 -19.95
CA VAL A 179 -23.91 -14.91 -19.74
C VAL A 179 -24.77 -15.43 -18.57
N GLY A 180 -25.73 -14.64 -18.10
CA GLY A 180 -26.68 -15.06 -17.05
C GLY A 180 -26.10 -15.06 -15.64
N GLN A 181 -24.96 -14.39 -15.41
CA GLN A 181 -24.31 -14.27 -14.12
C GLN A 181 -24.11 -12.80 -13.71
N PRO A 182 -25.17 -11.98 -13.65
CA PRO A 182 -25.02 -10.56 -13.34
C PRO A 182 -24.30 -10.34 -12.01
N TRP A 183 -23.45 -9.31 -11.97
CA TRP A 183 -22.76 -8.97 -10.73
C TRP A 183 -23.76 -8.57 -9.63
N ALA A 184 -23.62 -9.16 -8.46
CA ALA A 184 -24.34 -8.80 -7.24
C ALA A 184 -23.73 -7.54 -6.62
N THR A 185 -24.54 -6.78 -5.88
CA THR A 185 -24.08 -5.58 -5.15
C THR A 185 -23.15 -5.90 -3.97
N ALA A 186 -23.03 -7.16 -3.57
CA ALA A 186 -22.12 -7.63 -2.52
C ALA A 186 -21.38 -8.89 -3.02
N ALA A 187 -20.05 -8.78 -3.14
CA ALA A 187 -19.19 -9.85 -3.63
C ALA A 187 -18.82 -10.86 -2.52
N PRO A 188 -18.64 -12.16 -2.84
CA PRO A 188 -18.15 -13.19 -1.91
C PRO A 188 -16.62 -13.23 -1.76
N ALA A 189 -15.87 -12.29 -2.34
CA ALA A 189 -14.41 -12.26 -2.25
C ALA A 189 -13.94 -11.72 -0.89
N THR A 190 -12.82 -12.25 -0.39
CA THR A 190 -12.18 -11.75 0.84
C THR A 190 -11.69 -10.32 0.58
N PRO A 191 -12.21 -9.32 1.29
CA PRO A 191 -11.79 -7.94 1.08
C PRO A 191 -10.36 -7.74 1.57
N SER A 192 -9.65 -6.81 0.96
CA SER A 192 -8.46 -6.25 1.58
C SER A 192 -8.84 -5.61 2.91
N ALA A 193 -8.04 -5.87 3.94
CA ALA A 193 -8.30 -5.36 5.28
C ALA A 193 -7.49 -4.09 5.51
N PRO A 194 -8.11 -2.99 5.99
CA PRO A 194 -7.37 -1.84 6.49
C PRO A 194 -6.33 -2.28 7.51
N VAL A 195 -5.09 -1.84 7.32
CA VAL A 195 -4.02 -2.05 8.28
C VAL A 195 -4.13 -0.97 9.34
N THR A 196 -4.32 -1.38 10.59
CA THR A 196 -4.31 -0.46 11.72
C THR A 196 -2.96 -0.56 12.44
N PRO A 197 -2.44 0.55 13.00
CA PRO A 197 -1.23 0.51 13.82
C PRO A 197 -1.32 -0.51 14.97
N ARG A 198 -2.54 -0.73 15.49
CA ARG A 198 -2.81 -1.74 16.52
C ARG A 198 -2.53 -3.16 16.03
N ALA A 199 -3.06 -3.52 14.87
CA ALA A 199 -2.83 -4.83 14.30
C ALA A 199 -1.35 -5.06 13.94
N GLU A 200 -0.64 -4.01 13.48
CA GLU A 200 0.80 -4.08 13.24
C GLU A 200 1.60 -4.28 14.53
N ALA A 201 1.26 -3.56 15.60
CA ALA A 201 1.88 -3.70 16.90
C ALA A 201 1.66 -5.10 17.51
N GLU A 202 0.46 -5.67 17.37
CA GLU A 202 0.17 -7.04 17.80
C GLU A 202 0.96 -8.08 17.00
N ALA A 203 1.08 -7.88 15.67
CA ALA A 203 1.92 -8.74 14.84
C ALA A 203 3.41 -8.62 15.22
N ALA A 204 3.89 -7.41 15.53
CA ALA A 204 5.25 -7.18 16.00
C ALA A 204 5.50 -7.85 17.37
N LEU A 205 4.54 -7.79 18.28
CA LEU A 205 4.58 -8.52 19.55
C LEU A 205 4.71 -10.03 19.33
N ALA A 206 3.85 -10.61 18.49
CA ALA A 206 3.87 -12.04 18.19
C ALA A 206 5.21 -12.50 17.59
N ARG A 207 5.77 -11.70 16.66
CA ARG A 207 7.09 -11.94 16.07
C ARG A 207 8.21 -11.81 17.11
N GLY A 208 8.21 -10.72 17.89
CA GLY A 208 9.24 -10.44 18.89
C GLY A 208 9.28 -11.45 20.04
N CYS A 209 8.14 -12.01 20.42
CA CYS A 209 8.07 -13.09 21.41
C CYS A 209 8.29 -14.49 20.83
N ASN A 210 8.32 -14.64 19.49
CA ASN A 210 8.35 -15.95 18.83
C ASN A 210 7.28 -16.91 19.40
N GLY A 211 6.04 -16.41 19.52
CA GLY A 211 4.94 -17.14 20.15
C GLY A 211 4.10 -16.28 21.09
N PRO A 212 3.33 -16.92 21.99
CA PRO A 212 2.37 -16.21 22.83
C PRO A 212 3.05 -15.30 23.86
N ALA A 213 2.40 -14.18 24.13
CA ALA A 213 2.87 -13.16 25.07
C ALA A 213 1.71 -12.74 25.98
N ASP A 214 2.06 -12.35 27.20
CA ASP A 214 1.17 -11.59 28.08
C ASP A 214 1.51 -10.11 27.95
N ALA A 215 0.47 -9.30 27.73
CA ALA A 215 0.58 -7.86 27.62
C ALA A 215 -0.15 -7.20 28.80
N GLY A 216 0.57 -6.37 29.55
CA GLY A 216 0.02 -5.54 30.61
C GLY A 216 -0.95 -4.48 30.07
N PRO A 217 -1.71 -3.81 30.97
CA PRO A 217 -2.71 -2.81 30.58
C PRO A 217 -2.10 -1.58 29.88
N ALA A 218 -0.80 -1.32 30.08
CA ALA A 218 -0.07 -0.21 29.47
C ALA A 218 0.82 -0.64 28.29
N ALA A 219 0.75 -1.90 27.85
CA ALA A 219 1.59 -2.41 26.76
C ALA A 219 1.33 -1.72 25.43
N PHE A 220 0.11 -1.26 25.19
CA PHE A 220 -0.27 -0.56 23.97
C PHE A 220 -0.87 0.79 24.31
N LEU A 221 -0.10 1.84 24.08
CA LEU A 221 -0.55 3.23 24.27
C LEU A 221 -1.09 3.74 22.93
N ALA A 222 -2.34 4.19 22.91
CA ALA A 222 -2.97 4.75 21.72
C ALA A 222 -3.08 6.27 21.79
N GLY A 223 -2.77 6.97 20.70
CA GLY A 223 -2.95 8.41 20.59
C GLY A 223 -2.53 8.93 19.22
N GLU A 224 -2.87 10.18 18.92
CA GLU A 224 -2.59 10.81 17.62
C GLU A 224 -1.22 11.51 17.64
N ILE A 225 -0.18 10.84 17.17
CA ILE A 225 1.22 11.30 17.19
C ILE A 225 1.55 12.04 15.89
N ASP A 226 1.10 11.53 14.75
CA ASP A 226 1.44 12.05 13.43
C ASP A 226 0.47 13.11 12.87
N GLY A 227 -0.73 13.23 13.47
CA GLY A 227 -1.71 14.28 13.17
C GLY A 227 -2.61 14.01 11.96
N ASP A 228 -2.80 12.74 11.59
CA ASP A 228 -3.69 12.35 10.48
C ASP A 228 -5.15 12.06 10.91
N GLY A 229 -5.49 12.28 12.18
CA GLY A 229 -6.80 11.99 12.75
C GLY A 229 -7.04 10.52 13.11
N GLN A 230 -6.05 9.64 12.95
CA GLN A 230 -6.12 8.23 13.32
C GLN A 230 -5.25 7.91 14.55
N PRO A 231 -5.59 6.86 15.32
CA PRO A 231 -4.79 6.46 16.46
C PRO A 231 -3.51 5.74 16.03
N ASP A 232 -2.37 6.28 16.45
CA ASP A 232 -1.07 5.62 16.45
C ASP A 232 -0.92 4.74 17.68
N ILE A 233 0.04 3.83 17.66
CA ILE A 233 0.28 2.88 18.75
C ILE A 233 1.74 2.91 19.18
N VAL A 234 1.97 3.02 20.48
CA VAL A 234 3.28 2.76 21.09
C VAL A 234 3.20 1.44 21.85
N LEU A 235 4.04 0.49 21.46
CA LEU A 235 4.23 -0.78 22.15
C LEU A 235 5.35 -0.61 23.19
N ASP A 236 5.00 -0.56 24.48
CA ASP A 236 5.97 -0.53 25.59
C ASP A 236 6.35 -1.97 25.96
N TRP A 237 7.57 -2.37 25.60
CA TRP A 237 8.06 -3.73 25.85
C TRP A 237 8.31 -4.03 27.33
N ARG A 238 8.29 -3.03 28.23
CA ARG A 238 8.36 -3.23 29.70
C ARG A 238 7.15 -3.96 30.23
N GLU A 239 6.01 -3.77 29.56
CA GLU A 239 4.72 -4.35 29.93
C GLU A 239 4.48 -5.71 29.24
N ILE A 240 5.49 -6.27 28.56
CA ILE A 240 5.40 -7.52 27.81
C ILE A 240 6.16 -8.63 28.51
N THR A 241 5.50 -9.77 28.66
CA THR A 241 6.13 -11.03 29.09
C THR A 241 5.93 -12.10 28.03
N CYS A 242 7.01 -12.48 27.34
CA CYS A 242 6.96 -13.56 26.36
C CYS A 242 6.94 -14.92 27.05
N ARG A 243 6.06 -15.84 26.62
CA ARG A 243 5.92 -17.17 27.24
C ARG A 243 6.86 -18.22 26.65
N SER A 244 7.28 -18.04 25.40
CA SER A 244 8.11 -18.99 24.65
C SER A 244 9.60 -18.62 24.60
N GLY A 245 10.05 -17.59 25.32
CA GLY A 245 11.45 -17.18 25.35
C GLY A 245 11.67 -15.77 25.89
N HIS A 246 12.91 -15.28 25.79
CA HIS A 246 13.21 -13.88 26.08
C HIS A 246 12.67 -13.00 24.94
N PRO A 247 12.03 -11.85 25.24
CA PRO A 247 11.62 -10.90 24.20
C PRO A 247 12.79 -10.55 23.29
N ARG A 248 12.54 -10.62 21.98
CA ARG A 248 13.45 -10.15 20.93
C ARG A 248 12.93 -8.86 20.32
N PRO A 249 12.57 -7.92 21.19
CA PRO A 249 13.32 -6.67 21.22
C PRO A 249 13.89 -6.33 22.61
N PHE A 250 14.76 -5.32 22.63
CA PHE A 250 15.77 -5.13 23.67
C PHE A 250 15.19 -4.51 24.95
N CYS A 251 14.99 -5.34 25.98
CA CYS A 251 15.03 -4.90 27.38
C CYS A 251 16.43 -5.18 27.94
N GLY A 252 17.32 -4.18 27.82
CA GLY A 252 18.69 -4.27 28.32
C GLY A 252 18.79 -4.05 29.83
N ALA A 253 20.02 -3.81 30.31
CA ALA A 253 20.31 -3.67 31.74
C ALA A 253 19.62 -2.47 32.42
N SER A 254 19.15 -1.48 31.66
CA SER A 254 18.56 -0.25 32.23
C SER A 254 17.45 0.39 31.41
N MET A 255 17.14 -0.07 30.20
CA MET A 255 16.09 0.50 29.37
C MET A 255 15.46 -0.60 28.53
N CYS A 256 14.18 -0.42 28.23
CA CYS A 256 13.45 -1.25 27.29
C CYS A 256 13.12 -0.47 26.03
N GLN A 257 13.01 -1.20 24.94
CA GLN A 257 12.54 -0.67 23.68
C GLN A 257 11.07 -0.23 23.79
N ALA A 258 10.72 0.84 23.08
CA ALA A 258 9.37 1.27 22.83
C ALA A 258 9.20 1.46 21.32
N SER A 259 8.29 0.69 20.75
CA SER A 259 8.08 0.64 19.30
C SER A 259 6.88 1.49 18.91
N VAL A 260 7.10 2.52 18.10
CA VAL A 260 6.06 3.46 17.67
C VAL A 260 5.59 3.12 16.25
N PHE A 261 4.30 2.80 16.13
CA PHE A 261 3.59 2.48 14.89
C PHE A 261 2.70 3.67 14.53
N LEU A 262 3.00 4.30 13.39
CA LEU A 262 2.28 5.49 12.90
C LEU A 262 1.27 5.08 11.81
N SER A 263 0.06 5.61 11.90
CA SER A 263 -1.08 5.38 11.01
C SER A 263 -0.85 5.95 9.62
N SER A 264 -0.15 7.08 9.51
CA SER A 264 0.33 7.62 8.22
C SER A 264 1.45 6.78 7.57
N ARG A 265 1.91 5.70 8.23
CA ARG A 265 3.02 4.85 7.79
C ARG A 265 2.65 3.36 7.73
N PRO A 266 1.76 2.92 6.84
CA PRO A 266 1.44 1.49 6.69
C PRO A 266 2.61 0.67 6.08
N GLY A 267 2.80 -0.60 6.46
CA GLY A 267 3.68 -1.53 5.71
C GLY A 267 4.35 -2.67 6.51
N THR A 268 4.75 -3.75 5.82
CA THR A 268 5.46 -4.90 6.40
C THR A 268 6.73 -5.28 5.62
N PRO A 269 7.90 -5.42 6.28
CA PRO A 269 8.15 -5.14 7.68
C PRO A 269 8.56 -3.65 7.75
N ARG A 270 7.61 -2.73 7.92
CA ARG A 270 8.02 -1.38 8.31
C ARG A 270 8.51 -1.51 9.74
N GLU A 271 9.81 -1.34 9.95
CA GLU A 271 10.34 -1.30 11.31
C GLU A 271 9.63 -0.13 12.02
N PRO A 272 9.00 -0.39 13.17
CA PRO A 272 8.45 0.69 13.97
C PRO A 272 9.57 1.66 14.35
N LEU A 273 9.22 2.90 14.65
CA LEU A 273 10.23 3.83 15.14
C LEU A 273 10.58 3.43 16.56
N GLU A 274 11.84 3.06 16.77
CA GLU A 274 12.31 2.53 18.04
C GLU A 274 12.87 3.63 18.92
N LEU A 275 12.37 3.69 20.16
CA LEU A 275 12.92 4.50 21.23
C LEU A 275 13.42 3.57 22.35
N LEU A 276 14.41 4.02 23.12
CA LEU A 276 14.84 3.35 24.34
C LEU A 276 14.33 4.14 25.55
N ALA A 277 13.66 3.46 26.47
CA ALA A 277 12.95 4.12 27.54
C ALA A 277 13.07 3.41 28.90
N LEU A 278 13.33 4.24 29.92
CA LEU A 278 12.71 4.30 31.24
C LEU A 278 11.40 3.55 31.47
N GLY A 279 10.51 3.93 30.56
CA GLY A 279 9.07 3.86 30.62
C GLY A 279 8.50 4.93 29.71
N VAL A 280 7.29 4.69 29.25
CA VAL A 280 6.67 5.47 28.18
C VAL A 280 5.28 5.94 28.58
N ARG A 281 4.94 7.14 28.14
CA ARG A 281 3.57 7.65 28.15
C ARG A 281 3.35 8.56 26.96
N LEU A 282 2.10 8.79 26.62
CA LEU A 282 1.73 9.80 25.63
C LEU A 282 1.46 11.12 26.35
N GLN A 283 1.96 12.22 25.77
CA GLN A 283 1.82 13.57 26.29
C GLN A 283 1.14 14.46 25.26
N PRO A 284 -0.05 15.01 25.54
CA PRO A 284 -0.68 15.98 24.65
C PRO A 284 0.22 17.20 24.43
N LEU A 285 0.31 17.63 23.18
CA LEU A 285 0.96 18.85 22.75
C LEU A 285 -0.06 19.95 22.47
N SER A 286 0.41 21.20 22.41
CA SER A 286 -0.44 22.36 22.17
C SER A 286 -0.99 22.44 20.74
N ASN A 287 -0.42 21.67 19.79
CA ASN A 287 -0.85 21.60 18.40
C ASN A 287 -1.95 20.57 18.15
N GLY A 288 -2.43 19.86 19.18
CA GLY A 288 -3.44 18.81 19.07
C GLY A 288 -2.88 17.39 18.96
N ASN A 289 -1.60 17.24 18.57
CA ASN A 289 -0.93 15.94 18.51
C ASN A 289 -0.45 15.49 19.90
N MET A 290 0.05 14.26 19.96
CA MET A 290 0.69 13.63 21.11
C MET A 290 2.19 13.51 20.87
N ALA A 291 2.99 13.80 21.89
CA ALA A 291 4.38 13.37 21.97
C ALA A 291 4.51 12.01 22.65
N VAL A 292 5.52 11.25 22.27
CA VAL A 292 5.98 10.07 23.00
C VAL A 292 6.96 10.52 24.07
N ALA A 293 6.51 10.54 25.32
CA ALA A 293 7.35 10.88 26.46
C ALA A 293 8.09 9.62 26.93
N VAL A 294 9.42 9.68 26.98
CA VAL A 294 10.27 8.57 27.43
C VAL A 294 11.09 8.99 28.65
N GLY A 295 11.11 8.14 29.67
CA GLY A 295 12.02 8.31 30.80
C GLY A 295 13.46 7.99 30.38
N GLY A 296 14.43 8.82 30.78
CA GLY A 296 15.85 8.55 30.54
C GLY A 296 16.55 7.85 31.70
N SER A 297 17.72 7.30 31.42
CA SER A 297 18.64 6.81 32.46
C SER A 297 19.39 7.96 33.13
N LEU A 298 19.94 7.73 34.33
CA LEU A 298 20.69 8.75 35.10
C LEU A 298 21.83 9.41 34.30
N SER A 299 22.47 8.66 33.39
CA SER A 299 23.50 9.21 32.49
C SER A 299 22.93 10.16 31.44
N MET A 300 21.68 9.98 31.01
CA MET A 300 20.98 10.88 30.10
C MET A 300 20.48 12.15 30.81
N CYS A 301 20.17 12.09 32.11
CA CYS A 301 19.66 13.24 32.85
C CYS A 301 20.75 14.29 33.22
N GLN A 302 22.02 13.88 33.31
CA GLN A 302 23.10 14.74 33.87
C GLN A 302 23.29 16.10 33.19
N PRO A 303 23.06 16.30 31.88
CA PRO A 303 23.17 17.61 31.26
C PRO A 303 21.90 18.49 31.39
N GLN A 304 20.73 17.93 31.77
CA GLN A 304 19.42 18.61 31.62
C GLN A 304 18.70 18.97 32.94
N GLY A 305 19.25 18.63 34.12
CA GLY A 305 18.67 19.01 35.42
C GLY A 305 17.72 17.97 36.01
N THR A 306 16.64 18.40 36.66
CA THR A 306 15.76 17.53 37.50
C THR A 306 14.67 16.77 36.74
N ALA A 307 14.38 17.11 35.48
CA ALA A 307 13.44 16.37 34.65
C ALA A 307 14.21 15.37 33.78
N CYS A 308 14.05 14.07 34.06
CA CYS A 308 14.64 13.00 33.24
C CYS A 308 13.63 12.36 32.31
N GLU A 309 12.91 13.22 31.58
CA GLU A 309 11.90 12.83 30.62
C GLU A 309 12.14 13.61 29.33
N PHE A 310 12.08 12.90 28.21
CA PHE A 310 12.31 13.44 26.87
C PHE A 310 11.04 13.29 26.07
N LEU A 311 10.59 14.36 25.42
CA LEU A 311 9.38 14.36 24.60
C LEU A 311 9.78 14.21 23.13
N TYR A 312 9.30 13.18 22.46
CA TYR A 312 9.51 12.98 21.03
C TYR A 312 8.23 13.29 20.26
N TYR A 313 8.33 14.09 19.19
CA TYR A 313 7.21 14.43 18.32
C TYR A 313 7.51 14.06 16.88
N TRP A 314 6.46 13.80 16.10
CA TRP A 314 6.59 13.49 14.68
C TRP A 314 6.81 14.77 13.86
N THR A 315 7.86 14.77 13.04
CA THR A 315 8.23 15.89 12.16
C THR A 315 7.62 15.80 10.75
N GLY A 316 6.91 14.71 10.45
CA GLY A 316 6.54 14.33 9.09
C GLY A 316 7.47 13.29 8.45
N SER A 317 8.69 13.12 8.99
CA SER A 317 9.66 12.14 8.49
C SER A 317 10.35 11.30 9.57
N GLU A 318 10.52 11.86 10.77
CA GLU A 318 11.17 11.20 11.91
C GLU A 318 10.56 11.63 13.25
N LEU A 319 10.82 10.86 14.31
CA LEU A 319 10.59 11.29 15.69
C LEU A 319 11.77 12.15 16.15
N ALA A 320 11.52 13.42 16.46
CA ALA A 320 12.53 14.35 16.96
C ALA A 320 12.26 14.71 18.41
N GLU A 321 13.31 14.90 19.19
CA GLU A 321 13.23 15.39 20.56
C GLU A 321 12.78 16.87 20.56
N LEU A 322 11.73 17.17 21.34
CA LEU A 322 11.22 18.50 21.59
C LEU A 322 12.11 19.18 22.65
N ARG A 323 12.84 20.20 22.24
CA ARG A 323 13.75 21.00 23.08
C ARG A 323 13.10 22.28 23.58
#